data_AF-A0A564Q699-F1
#
_entry.id   AF-A0A564Q699-F1
#
_cell.length_a   1.000
_cell.length_b   1.000
_cell.length_c   1.000
_cell.angle_alpha   90.00
_cell.angle_beta   90.00
_cell.angle_gamma   90.00
#
_symmetry.space_group_name_H-M   'P 1'
#
loop_
_entity.id
_entity.type
_entity.pdbx_description
1 polymer ?
#
loop_
_entity_poly.entity_id
_entity_poly.type
_entity_poly.pdbx_seq_one_letter_code
_entity_poly.pdbx_strand_id
1 'polypeptide(L)'
;MRLLEAAKKGDVVRIDTGIKRLSLIGKSVEDARRFCVDNNIKLIHILGDDEDIIVEQNPEETFEILKRGSVDVETIQKDRLAKVLLYDTNAPKTLNLFRKEIGLRYHPIGKLEVYFQYKNIWLFKPYLEGSILPENKPSKVVRGGEIGITNQAAKNAGLIGIKLEEDERYGPSGESFKATNIIGRLIDLEKLGVLKEGDYLYIREARSD
;
A
#
# COMPACT_ATOMS: atom_id res chain seq x y z
N MET A 1 1.99 28.49 -33.32
CA MET A 1 2.68 29.33 -32.32
C MET A 1 1.63 30.04 -31.48
N ARG A 2 1.71 30.12 -30.14
CA ARG A 2 2.24 31.35 -29.51
C ARG A 2 2.50 31.30 -28.00
N LEU A 3 2.48 30.14 -27.35
CA LEU A 3 2.92 30.11 -25.94
C LEU A 3 4.45 30.27 -25.84
N LEU A 4 5.17 29.56 -26.70
CA LEU A 4 6.64 29.59 -26.78
C LEU A 4 7.19 30.95 -27.26
N GLU A 5 6.39 31.73 -27.98
CA GLU A 5 6.80 33.07 -28.46
C GLU A 5 6.55 34.17 -27.41
N ALA A 6 5.63 33.94 -26.47
CA ALA A 6 5.27 34.91 -25.43
C ALA A 6 5.95 34.63 -24.08
N ALA A 7 6.36 33.38 -23.85
CA ALA A 7 7.05 32.97 -22.62
C ALA A 7 8.45 33.58 -22.55
N LYS A 8 8.75 34.22 -21.42
CA LYS A 8 10.07 34.78 -21.09
C LYS A 8 10.81 33.85 -20.14
N LYS A 9 12.13 34.03 -20.06
CA LYS A 9 12.97 33.35 -19.08
C LYS A 9 12.47 33.68 -17.67
N GLY A 10 12.01 32.66 -16.94
CA GLY A 10 11.46 32.79 -15.59
C GLY A 10 9.94 32.60 -15.49
N ASP A 11 9.23 32.55 -16.62
CA ASP A 11 7.79 32.28 -16.61
C ASP A 11 7.49 30.82 -16.27
N VAL A 12 6.42 30.61 -15.48
CA VAL A 12 5.91 29.28 -15.13
C VAL A 12 4.70 28.97 -15.99
N VAL A 13 4.81 27.93 -16.82
CA VAL A 13 3.70 27.44 -17.65
C VAL A 13 3.02 26.28 -16.94
N ARG A 14 1.72 26.39 -16.70
CA ARG A 14 0.90 25.26 -16.27
C ARG A 14 0.35 24.52 -17.50
N ILE A 15 0.65 23.23 -17.59
CA ILE A 15 0.05 22.32 -18.57
C ILE A 15 -1.11 21.61 -17.87
N ASP A 16 -2.33 21.84 -18.34
CA ASP A 16 -3.50 21.08 -17.92
C ASP A 16 -3.92 20.16 -19.07
N THR A 17 -3.71 18.86 -18.89
CA THR A 17 -4.02 17.87 -19.93
C THR A 17 -5.48 17.45 -19.91
N GLY A 18 -6.26 17.81 -18.87
CA GLY A 18 -7.64 17.35 -18.68
C GLY A 18 -7.80 15.82 -18.48
N ILE A 19 -6.72 15.04 -18.65
CA ILE A 19 -6.74 13.58 -18.52
C ILE A 19 -6.73 13.24 -17.04
N LYS A 20 -7.87 12.75 -16.55
CA LYS A 20 -7.95 12.13 -15.23
C LYS A 20 -7.31 10.75 -15.30
N ARG A 21 -6.59 10.36 -14.24
CA ARG A 21 -6.01 9.02 -14.14
C ARG A 21 -7.13 7.98 -14.20
N LEU A 22 -7.03 7.05 -15.14
CA LEU A 22 -7.91 5.88 -15.23
C LEU A 22 -7.40 4.81 -14.27
N SER A 23 -7.75 4.94 -12.99
CA SER A 23 -7.43 3.95 -11.97
C SER A 23 -8.70 3.33 -11.40
N LEU A 24 -8.74 2.00 -11.43
CA LEU A 24 -9.81 1.16 -10.89
C LEU A 24 -9.47 0.59 -9.52
N ILE A 25 -8.18 0.54 -9.15
CA ILE A 25 -7.71 -0.02 -7.88
C ILE A 25 -8.40 0.68 -6.69
N GLY A 26 -8.99 -0.12 -5.81
CA GLY A 26 -9.74 0.29 -4.63
C GLY A 26 -11.23 0.59 -4.87
N LYS A 27 -11.72 0.53 -6.11
CA LYS A 27 -13.16 0.59 -6.40
C LYS A 27 -13.81 -0.76 -6.16
N SER A 28 -15.10 -0.75 -5.85
CA SER A 28 -15.91 -1.96 -6.00
C SER A 28 -16.05 -2.33 -7.48
N VAL A 29 -16.39 -3.59 -7.77
CA VAL A 29 -16.69 -4.03 -9.14
C VAL A 29 -17.82 -3.19 -9.75
N GLU A 30 -18.88 -2.88 -8.99
CA GLU A 30 -19.97 -2.02 -9.45
C GLU A 30 -19.47 -0.62 -9.85
N ASP A 31 -18.70 0.04 -8.97
CA ASP A 31 -18.13 1.36 -9.20
C ASP A 31 -17.20 1.38 -10.41
N ALA A 32 -16.42 0.33 -10.58
CA ALA A 32 -15.50 0.19 -11.69
C ALA A 32 -16.24 0.02 -13.02
N ARG A 33 -17.33 -0.76 -13.06
CA ARG A 33 -18.17 -0.88 -14.25
C ARG A 33 -18.73 0.48 -14.67
N ARG A 34 -19.30 1.24 -13.72
CA ARG A 34 -19.79 2.61 -13.97
C ARG A 34 -18.69 3.51 -14.52
N PHE A 35 -17.55 3.53 -13.83
CA PHE A 35 -16.40 4.34 -14.24
C PHE A 35 -15.89 3.99 -15.65
N CYS A 36 -15.83 2.71 -15.99
CA CYS A 36 -15.42 2.25 -17.32
C CYS A 36 -16.42 2.67 -18.41
N VAL A 37 -17.73 2.57 -18.16
CA VAL A 37 -18.78 3.02 -19.09
C VAL A 37 -18.65 4.53 -19.35
N ASP A 38 -18.51 5.33 -18.31
CA ASP A 38 -18.38 6.79 -18.41
C ASP A 38 -17.13 7.24 -19.20
N ASN A 39 -16.09 6.40 -19.21
CA ASN A 39 -14.83 6.67 -19.91
C ASN A 39 -14.69 5.90 -21.23
N ASN A 40 -15.74 5.20 -21.70
CA ASN A 40 -15.73 4.38 -22.91
C ASN A 40 -14.58 3.34 -22.94
N ILE A 41 -14.31 2.71 -21.79
CA ILE A 41 -13.32 1.65 -21.63
C ILE A 41 -14.04 0.33 -21.37
N LYS A 42 -13.61 -0.75 -22.02
CA LYS A 42 -14.14 -2.10 -21.74
C LYS A 42 -13.44 -2.69 -20.52
N LEU A 43 -14.22 -3.13 -19.54
CA LEU A 43 -13.71 -3.87 -18.38
C LEU A 43 -13.80 -5.38 -18.68
N ILE A 44 -12.68 -6.09 -18.62
CA ILE A 44 -12.56 -7.50 -19.01
C ILE A 44 -12.06 -8.33 -17.82
N HIS A 45 -12.35 -9.63 -17.82
CA HIS A 45 -11.90 -10.61 -16.81
C HIS A 45 -12.33 -10.29 -15.37
N ILE A 46 -13.43 -9.56 -15.19
CA ILE A 46 -14.03 -9.37 -13.86
C ILE A 46 -14.50 -10.72 -13.33
N LEU A 47 -13.89 -11.15 -12.24
CA LEU A 47 -14.39 -12.21 -11.39
C LEU A 47 -14.93 -11.57 -10.10
N GLY A 48 -15.86 -12.24 -9.42
CA GLY A 48 -16.39 -11.78 -8.14
C GLY A 48 -17.69 -10.98 -8.22
N ASP A 49 -18.17 -10.62 -7.04
CA ASP A 49 -19.46 -9.93 -6.82
C ASP A 49 -19.30 -8.40 -6.93
N ASP A 50 -20.42 -7.69 -7.04
CA ASP A 50 -20.44 -6.23 -7.24
C ASP A 50 -19.73 -5.44 -6.12
N GLU A 51 -19.68 -5.99 -4.91
CA GLU A 51 -19.02 -5.41 -3.72
C GLU A 51 -17.52 -5.72 -3.62
N ASP A 52 -17.02 -6.66 -4.43
CA ASP A 52 -15.62 -7.06 -4.42
C ASP A 52 -14.73 -5.90 -4.86
N ILE A 53 -13.53 -5.83 -4.29
CA ILE A 53 -12.63 -4.69 -4.47
C ILE A 53 -11.57 -5.03 -5.50
N ILE A 54 -11.37 -4.13 -6.46
CA ILE A 54 -10.29 -4.24 -7.45
C ILE A 54 -8.96 -3.95 -6.76
N VAL A 55 -8.02 -4.88 -6.89
CA VAL A 55 -6.69 -4.77 -6.30
C VAL A 55 -5.58 -4.65 -7.33
N GLU A 56 -5.83 -5.12 -8.55
CA GLU A 56 -4.90 -5.03 -9.67
C GLU A 56 -5.62 -4.66 -10.95
N GLN A 57 -4.90 -4.02 -11.87
CA GLN A 57 -5.40 -3.69 -13.20
C GLN A 57 -4.27 -3.81 -14.23
N ASN A 58 -4.62 -4.23 -15.44
CA ASN A 58 -3.69 -4.31 -16.56
C ASN A 58 -4.37 -3.84 -17.86
N PRO A 59 -3.88 -2.79 -18.54
CA PRO A 59 -2.68 -2.00 -18.21
C PRO A 59 -2.83 -1.15 -16.94
N GLU A 60 -1.72 -0.85 -16.27
CA GLU A 60 -1.68 0.08 -15.13
C GLU A 60 -1.79 1.55 -15.56
N GLU A 61 -1.14 1.88 -16.68
CA GLU A 61 -0.99 3.25 -17.13
C GLU A 61 -2.19 3.75 -17.93
N THR A 62 -2.63 4.96 -17.63
CA THR A 62 -3.81 5.57 -18.26
C THR A 62 -3.68 5.66 -19.79
N PHE A 63 -2.48 5.97 -20.29
CA PHE A 63 -2.24 6.06 -21.73
C PHE A 63 -2.43 4.70 -22.43
N GLU A 64 -1.94 3.62 -21.83
CA GLU A 64 -2.08 2.27 -22.39
C GLU A 64 -3.53 1.77 -22.32
N ILE A 65 -4.26 2.10 -21.24
CA ILE A 65 -5.70 1.80 -21.14
C ILE A 65 -6.47 2.50 -22.26
N LEU A 66 -6.22 3.78 -22.49
CA LEU A 66 -6.87 4.56 -23.56
C LEU A 66 -6.54 3.99 -24.95
N LYS A 67 -5.27 3.64 -25.19
CA LYS A 67 -4.80 3.05 -26.44
C LYS A 67 -5.41 1.66 -26.70
N ARG A 68 -5.50 0.82 -25.66
CA ARG A 68 -6.09 -0.52 -25.72
C ARG A 68 -7.62 -0.47 -25.77
N GLY A 69 -8.23 0.57 -25.21
CA GLY A 69 -9.68 0.69 -25.04
C GLY A 69 -10.28 -0.34 -24.07
N SER A 70 -9.42 -1.02 -23.30
CA SER A 70 -9.84 -2.05 -22.34
C SER A 70 -8.85 -2.19 -21.20
N VAL A 71 -9.33 -2.75 -20.09
CA VAL A 71 -8.54 -3.02 -18.88
C VAL A 71 -9.02 -4.33 -18.25
N ASP A 72 -8.06 -5.17 -17.90
CA ASP A 72 -8.25 -6.40 -17.14
C ASP A 72 -8.06 -6.10 -15.66
N VAL A 73 -8.80 -6.78 -14.77
CA VAL A 73 -8.73 -6.52 -13.33
C VAL A 73 -8.69 -7.81 -12.52
N GLU A 74 -8.04 -7.74 -11.36
CA GLU A 74 -8.15 -8.75 -10.31
C GLU A 74 -8.88 -8.17 -9.10
N THR A 75 -9.70 -9.01 -8.48
CA THR A 75 -10.59 -8.64 -7.38
C THR A 75 -10.33 -9.50 -6.15
N ILE A 76 -10.64 -8.93 -4.99
CA ILE A 76 -10.75 -9.67 -3.74
C ILE A 76 -12.11 -9.42 -3.10
N GLN A 77 -12.57 -10.37 -2.30
CA GLN A 77 -13.71 -10.14 -1.45
C GLN A 77 -13.46 -8.97 -0.50
N LYS A 78 -14.48 -8.12 -0.32
CA LYS A 78 -14.39 -6.88 0.48
C LYS A 78 -13.94 -7.12 1.92
N ASP A 79 -14.28 -8.27 2.48
CA ASP A 79 -13.90 -8.72 3.82
C ASP A 79 -12.42 -9.13 3.92
N ARG A 80 -11.73 -9.40 2.80
CA ARG A 80 -10.28 -9.64 2.78
C ARG A 80 -9.45 -8.35 2.80
N LEU A 81 -10.07 -7.19 2.58
CA LEU A 81 -9.37 -5.90 2.60
C LEU A 81 -9.24 -5.37 4.04
N ALA A 82 -8.01 -5.35 4.55
CA ALA A 82 -7.71 -4.94 5.91
C ALA A 82 -7.53 -3.42 6.07
N LYS A 83 -7.90 -2.89 7.23
CA LYS A 83 -7.66 -1.50 7.61
C LYS A 83 -6.38 -1.35 8.44
N VAL A 84 -5.59 -0.33 8.13
CA VAL A 84 -4.41 0.08 8.91
C VAL A 84 -4.51 1.52 9.37
N LEU A 85 -3.98 1.80 10.55
CA LEU A 85 -3.70 3.15 11.03
C LEU A 85 -2.20 3.40 10.88
N LEU A 86 -1.80 4.47 10.21
CA LEU A 86 -0.39 4.82 10.02
C LEU A 86 -0.01 6.03 10.89
N TYR A 87 1.19 6.01 11.46
CA TYR A 87 1.68 7.02 12.41
C TYR A 87 2.49 8.11 11.69
N ASP A 88 1.81 8.90 10.86
CA ASP A 88 2.42 9.94 10.00
C ASP A 88 3.36 10.90 10.73
N THR A 89 3.03 11.25 11.97
CA THR A 89 3.84 12.17 12.78
C THR A 89 5.09 11.53 13.37
N ASN A 90 5.04 10.23 13.66
CA ASN A 90 6.07 9.56 14.44
C ASN A 90 7.16 8.94 13.57
N ALA A 91 6.78 8.38 12.41
CA ALA A 91 7.71 7.73 11.48
C ALA A 91 7.61 8.21 10.02
N PRO A 92 7.60 9.53 9.74
CA PRO A 92 7.31 10.06 8.42
C PRO A 92 8.25 9.56 7.32
N LYS A 93 9.55 9.39 7.62
CA LYS A 93 10.54 9.00 6.60
C LYS A 93 10.39 7.53 6.22
N THR A 94 10.29 6.67 7.23
CA THR A 94 10.10 5.23 7.05
C THR A 94 8.76 4.95 6.37
N LEU A 95 7.71 5.67 6.79
CA LEU A 95 6.37 5.52 6.26
C LEU A 95 6.27 5.94 4.78
N ASN A 96 7.00 6.96 4.37
CA ASN A 96 7.04 7.40 2.97
C ASN A 96 7.66 6.33 2.05
N LEU A 97 8.69 5.63 2.53
CA LEU A 97 9.27 4.47 1.83
C LEU A 97 8.27 3.32 1.81
N PHE A 98 7.66 2.98 2.95
CA PHE A 98 6.64 1.93 3.04
C PHE A 98 5.50 2.15 2.04
N ARG A 99 4.89 3.34 2.02
CA ARG A 99 3.81 3.69 1.10
C ARG A 99 4.23 3.57 -0.37
N LYS A 100 5.47 3.93 -0.70
CA LYS A 100 6.01 3.79 -2.05
C LYS A 100 6.09 2.31 -2.44
N GLU A 101 6.74 1.49 -1.62
CA GLU A 101 7.06 0.11 -1.95
C GLU A 101 5.82 -0.79 -2.05
N ILE A 102 4.79 -0.55 -1.24
CA ILE A 102 3.57 -1.36 -1.28
C ILE A 102 2.48 -0.81 -2.20
N GLY A 103 2.74 0.32 -2.86
CA GLY A 103 1.80 0.96 -3.79
C GLY A 103 0.83 1.99 -3.18
N LEU A 104 0.75 2.13 -1.84
CA LEU A 104 -0.14 3.10 -1.17
C LEU A 104 0.10 4.56 -1.55
N ARG A 105 1.30 4.91 -2.04
CA ARG A 105 1.59 6.26 -2.55
C ARG A 105 0.78 6.58 -3.81
N TYR A 106 0.50 5.56 -4.62
CA TYR A 106 -0.13 5.72 -5.92
C TYR A 106 -1.57 5.22 -5.93
N HIS A 107 -1.93 4.29 -5.05
CA HIS A 107 -3.23 3.65 -5.00
C HIS A 107 -3.79 3.68 -3.56
N PRO A 108 -5.11 3.65 -3.39
CA PRO A 108 -5.72 3.58 -2.05
C PRO A 108 -5.53 2.20 -1.39
N ILE A 109 -4.98 1.22 -2.12
CA ILE A 109 -4.74 -0.15 -1.66
C ILE A 109 -3.24 -0.43 -1.73
N GLY A 110 -2.70 -0.99 -0.64
CA GLY A 110 -1.35 -1.50 -0.55
C GLY A 110 -1.33 -3.02 -0.59
N LYS A 111 -0.28 -3.61 -1.15
CA LYS A 111 -0.12 -5.06 -1.30
C LYS A 111 1.14 -5.54 -0.58
N LEU A 112 0.98 -6.52 0.31
CA LEU A 112 2.07 -7.15 1.06
C LEU A 112 1.99 -8.66 0.87
N GLU A 113 3.06 -9.29 0.40
CA GLU A 113 3.15 -10.75 0.28
C GLU A 113 3.68 -11.34 1.59
N VAL A 114 3.04 -12.36 2.14
CA VAL A 114 3.57 -13.08 3.29
C VAL A 114 4.81 -13.86 2.87
N TYR A 115 5.97 -13.40 3.34
CA TYR A 115 7.25 -14.06 3.11
C TYR A 115 7.46 -15.23 4.07
N PHE A 116 7.04 -15.07 5.33
CA PHE A 116 7.23 -16.09 6.35
C PHE A 116 6.25 -15.87 7.49
N GLN A 117 5.79 -16.94 8.11
CA GLN A 117 4.93 -16.90 9.29
C GLN A 117 5.47 -17.87 10.35
N TYR A 118 5.62 -17.38 11.58
CA TYR A 118 5.98 -18.23 12.70
C TYR A 118 5.25 -17.79 13.96
N LYS A 119 4.47 -18.71 14.54
CA LYS A 119 3.61 -18.47 15.70
C LYS A 119 2.69 -17.27 15.47
N ASN A 120 2.99 -16.15 16.14
CA ASN A 120 2.24 -14.91 16.16
C ASN A 120 2.90 -13.79 15.31
N ILE A 121 3.92 -14.10 14.50
CA ILE A 121 4.66 -13.14 13.68
C ILE A 121 4.45 -13.45 12.19
N TRP A 122 4.12 -12.42 11.43
CA TRP A 122 4.09 -12.42 9.97
C TRP A 122 5.13 -11.46 9.44
N LEU A 123 5.94 -11.95 8.51
CA LEU A 123 6.96 -11.21 7.80
C LEU A 123 6.53 -11.04 6.35
N PHE A 124 6.76 -9.86 5.79
CA PHE A 124 6.25 -9.52 4.47
C PHE A 124 7.34 -9.06 3.49
N LYS A 125 7.06 -9.29 2.21
CA LYS A 125 7.70 -8.63 1.07
C LYS A 125 6.75 -7.55 0.49
N PRO A 126 7.27 -6.54 -0.22
CA PRO A 126 8.70 -6.31 -0.50
C PRO A 126 9.48 -5.89 0.74
N TYR A 127 10.81 -6.05 0.69
CA TYR A 127 11.70 -5.40 1.64
C TYR A 127 11.83 -3.93 1.25
N LEU A 128 11.75 -3.02 2.21
CA LEU A 128 11.99 -1.61 1.92
C LEU A 128 13.44 -1.40 1.51
N GLU A 129 13.63 -0.70 0.40
CA GLU A 129 14.94 -0.27 -0.07
C GLU A 129 15.28 1.15 0.39
N GLY A 130 16.59 1.43 0.50
CA GLY A 130 17.11 2.76 0.83
C GLY A 130 17.51 2.94 2.29
N SER A 131 17.62 4.21 2.71
CA SER A 131 18.14 4.56 4.05
C SER A 131 17.02 4.61 5.08
N ILE A 132 16.88 3.53 5.85
CA ILE A 132 15.88 3.39 6.92
C ILE A 132 16.55 3.70 8.26
N LEU A 133 16.67 4.99 8.56
CA LEU A 133 17.25 5.47 9.82
C LEU A 133 16.33 5.10 11.00
N PRO A 134 16.88 4.89 12.21
CA PRO A 134 16.08 4.68 13.41
C PRO A 134 15.06 5.81 13.65
N GLU A 135 13.78 5.45 13.74
CA GLU A 135 12.63 6.36 13.80
C GLU A 135 11.48 5.67 14.56
N ASN A 136 10.76 6.39 15.43
CA ASN A 136 9.67 5.83 16.27
C ASN A 136 9.96 4.44 16.87
N LYS A 137 11.12 4.27 17.50
CA LYS A 137 11.52 2.99 18.08
C LYS A 137 10.64 2.65 19.29
N PRO A 138 10.28 1.37 19.50
CA PRO A 138 9.69 0.95 20.76
C PRO A 138 10.63 1.23 21.93
N SER A 139 10.05 1.48 23.10
CA SER A 139 10.82 1.78 24.33
C SER A 139 10.62 0.75 25.44
N LYS A 140 9.44 0.11 25.52
CA LYS A 140 9.09 -0.85 26.58
C LYS A 140 8.26 -2.01 26.08
N VAL A 141 7.21 -1.73 25.33
CA VAL A 141 6.28 -2.73 24.81
C VAL A 141 5.92 -2.39 23.38
N VAL A 142 5.79 -3.42 22.55
CA VAL A 142 5.17 -3.38 21.24
C VAL A 142 3.81 -4.02 21.38
N ARG A 143 2.76 -3.34 20.92
CA ARG A 143 1.38 -3.83 21.04
C ARG A 143 1.05 -4.78 19.89
N GLY A 144 0.13 -5.71 20.17
CA GLY A 144 -0.47 -6.55 19.13
C GLY A 144 -1.04 -5.73 17.97
N GLY A 145 -0.62 -6.07 16.77
CA GLY A 145 -0.99 -5.43 15.51
C GLY A 145 -0.07 -4.32 15.06
N GLU A 146 0.92 -3.90 15.85
CA GLU A 146 1.85 -2.87 15.39
C GLU A 146 2.65 -3.36 14.17
N ILE A 147 2.81 -2.45 13.21
CA ILE A 147 3.56 -2.68 11.98
C ILE A 147 4.97 -2.15 12.21
N GLY A 148 5.93 -3.07 12.17
CA GLY A 148 7.34 -2.79 12.40
C GLY A 148 8.14 -2.93 11.12
N ILE A 149 9.12 -2.06 10.93
CA ILE A 149 10.09 -2.13 9.85
C ILE A 149 11.48 -2.21 10.45
N THR A 150 12.30 -3.17 9.99
CA THR A 150 13.69 -3.24 10.45
C THR A 150 14.48 -2.04 9.92
N ASN A 151 15.17 -1.35 10.82
CA ASN A 151 15.98 -0.18 10.49
C ASN A 151 17.47 -0.55 10.36
N GLN A 152 18.32 0.42 10.06
CA GLN A 152 19.76 0.22 9.83
C GLN A 152 20.58 -0.23 11.05
N ALA A 153 20.00 -0.33 12.24
CA ALA A 153 20.66 -0.99 13.37
C ALA A 153 20.57 -2.52 13.31
N ALA A 154 19.70 -3.09 12.45
CA ALA A 154 19.70 -4.52 12.13
C ALA A 154 20.79 -4.86 11.11
N LYS A 155 21.15 -6.15 11.01
CA LYS A 155 22.04 -6.64 9.94
C LYS A 155 21.42 -6.43 8.55
N ASN A 156 20.10 -6.63 8.45
CA ASN A 156 19.32 -6.44 7.23
C ASN A 156 18.14 -5.50 7.52
N ALA A 157 18.15 -4.31 6.92
CA ALA A 157 17.07 -3.35 7.04
C ALA A 157 15.96 -3.62 6.01
N GLY A 158 14.77 -3.08 6.27
CA GLY A 158 13.63 -3.05 5.35
C GLY A 158 12.65 -4.21 5.48
N LEU A 159 12.88 -5.17 6.37
CA LEU A 159 11.93 -6.25 6.61
C LEU A 159 10.69 -5.69 7.32
N ILE A 160 9.52 -5.98 6.75
CA ILE A 160 8.22 -5.60 7.30
C ILE A 160 7.71 -6.75 8.16
N GLY A 161 7.29 -6.45 9.39
CA GLY A 161 6.73 -7.41 10.31
C GLY A 161 5.44 -6.91 10.97
N ILE A 162 4.52 -7.84 11.24
CA ILE A 162 3.35 -7.62 12.09
C ILE A 162 3.26 -8.77 13.08
N LYS A 163 3.00 -8.44 14.34
CA LYS A 163 2.86 -9.41 15.43
C LYS A 163 1.46 -9.32 16.05
N LEU A 164 0.79 -10.45 16.29
CA LEU A 164 -0.56 -10.47 16.86
C LEU A 164 -0.59 -10.14 18.36
N GLU A 165 0.44 -10.54 19.10
CA GLU A 165 0.52 -10.38 20.55
C GLU A 165 1.51 -9.28 20.93
N GLU A 166 1.38 -8.78 22.17
CA GLU A 166 2.35 -7.84 22.72
C GLU A 166 3.72 -8.49 22.99
N ASP A 167 4.77 -7.68 22.95
CA ASP A 167 6.14 -8.11 23.25
C ASP A 167 6.92 -6.99 23.94
N GLU A 168 7.60 -7.34 25.04
CA GLU A 168 8.41 -6.40 25.84
C GLU A 168 9.90 -6.40 25.49
N ARG A 169 10.32 -7.22 24.52
CA ARG A 169 11.73 -7.48 24.16
C ARG A 169 12.02 -7.27 22.68
N TYR A 170 11.11 -7.67 21.80
CA TYR A 170 11.31 -7.70 20.35
C TYR A 170 10.23 -6.95 19.58
N GLY A 171 10.63 -6.33 18.47
CA GLY A 171 9.74 -5.67 17.53
C GLY A 171 8.92 -6.65 16.69
N PRO A 172 7.97 -6.13 15.86
CA PRO A 172 7.08 -6.95 15.05
C PRO A 172 7.75 -7.90 14.06
N SER A 173 9.01 -7.64 13.68
CA SER A 173 9.81 -8.52 12.81
C SER A 173 10.71 -9.51 13.57
N GLY A 174 10.66 -9.51 14.91
CA GLY A 174 11.55 -10.29 15.77
C GLY A 174 12.91 -9.61 16.05
N GLU A 175 13.19 -8.45 15.45
CA GLU A 175 14.39 -7.65 15.75
C GLU A 175 14.30 -6.96 17.11
N SER A 176 15.43 -6.55 17.67
CA SER A 176 15.43 -5.77 18.93
C SER A 176 14.75 -4.41 18.74
N PHE A 177 14.22 -3.82 19.81
CA PHE A 177 13.62 -2.47 19.75
C PHE A 177 14.52 -1.38 19.16
N LYS A 178 15.85 -1.51 19.33
CA LYS A 178 16.81 -0.56 18.73
C LYS A 178 16.79 -0.61 17.20
N ALA A 179 16.50 -1.79 16.65
CA ALA A 179 16.52 -2.11 15.24
C ALA A 179 15.13 -2.10 14.58
N THR A 180 14.12 -1.56 15.25
CA THR A 180 12.73 -1.53 14.76
C THR A 180 12.19 -0.10 14.72
N ASN A 181 11.58 0.28 13.59
CA ASN A 181 10.74 1.46 13.49
C ASN A 181 9.27 1.03 13.50
N ILE A 182 8.45 1.58 14.39
CA ILE A 182 6.99 1.35 14.36
C ILE A 182 6.34 2.41 13.47
N ILE A 183 5.60 1.97 12.45
CA ILE A 183 5.02 2.88 11.45
C ILE A 183 3.50 2.99 11.53
N GLY A 184 2.85 2.13 12.31
CA GLY A 184 1.40 2.06 12.36
C GLY A 184 0.91 0.80 13.04
N ARG A 185 -0.36 0.49 12.82
CA ARG A 185 -1.05 -0.66 13.38
C ARG A 185 -2.10 -1.22 12.42
N LEU A 186 -2.13 -2.54 12.27
CA LEU A 186 -3.23 -3.26 11.65
C LEU A 186 -4.43 -3.28 12.62
N ILE A 187 -5.57 -2.76 12.16
CA ILE A 187 -6.81 -2.73 12.95
C ILE A 187 -7.48 -4.11 12.93
N ASP A 188 -7.48 -4.72 11.75
CA ASP A 188 -8.20 -5.95 11.43
C ASP A 188 -7.29 -7.18 11.59
N LEU A 189 -6.89 -7.48 12.83
CA LEU A 189 -5.91 -8.52 13.14
C LEU A 189 -6.36 -9.93 12.74
N GLU A 190 -7.66 -10.19 12.75
CA GLU A 190 -8.25 -11.46 12.34
C GLU A 190 -7.88 -11.84 10.91
N LYS A 191 -7.62 -10.85 10.04
CA LYS A 191 -7.25 -11.06 8.64
C LYS A 191 -5.83 -11.61 8.47
N LEU A 192 -4.97 -11.54 9.48
CA LEU A 192 -3.64 -12.19 9.45
C LEU A 192 -3.74 -13.69 9.65
N GLY A 193 -4.64 -14.14 10.53
CA GLY A 193 -4.72 -15.54 10.95
C GLY A 193 -5.07 -16.51 9.82
N VAL A 194 -5.67 -16.01 8.74
CA VAL A 194 -6.04 -16.80 7.57
C VAL A 194 -4.96 -16.86 6.49
N LEU A 195 -3.94 -16.00 6.58
CA LEU A 195 -2.89 -15.89 5.56
C LEU A 195 -1.77 -16.89 5.83
N LYS A 196 -1.28 -17.51 4.76
CA LYS A 196 -0.13 -18.41 4.71
C LYS A 196 0.99 -17.78 3.88
N GLU A 197 2.16 -18.42 3.92
CA GLU A 197 3.29 -18.03 3.05
C GLU A 197 2.86 -18.03 1.56
N GLY A 198 3.20 -16.95 0.86
CA GLY A 198 2.78 -16.69 -0.53
C GLY A 198 1.42 -16.00 -0.69
N ASP A 199 0.60 -15.91 0.37
CA ASP A 199 -0.64 -15.13 0.33
C ASP A 199 -0.37 -13.63 0.39
N TYR A 200 -1.34 -12.84 -0.06
CA TYR A 200 -1.28 -11.38 0.00
C TYR A 200 -2.21 -10.81 1.08
N LEU A 201 -1.65 -9.91 1.89
CA LEU A 201 -2.40 -8.97 2.71
C LEU A 201 -2.61 -7.69 1.91
N TYR A 202 -3.87 -7.41 1.58
CA TYR A 202 -4.28 -6.14 0.98
C TYR A 202 -4.73 -5.19 2.08
N ILE A 203 -4.16 -3.97 2.10
CA ILE A 203 -4.43 -2.98 3.14
C ILE A 203 -4.92 -1.67 2.56
N ARG A 204 -5.75 -0.96 3.34
CA ARG A 204 -6.13 0.43 3.11
C ARG A 204 -5.93 1.24 4.38
N GLU A 205 -5.55 2.50 4.25
CA GLU A 205 -5.50 3.40 5.38
C GLU A 205 -6.91 3.70 5.88
N ALA A 206 -7.13 3.52 7.19
CA ALA A 206 -8.32 4.01 7.84
C ALA A 206 -8.26 5.54 7.83
N ARG A 207 -9.11 6.19 7.02
CA ARG A 207 -9.30 7.63 7.15
C ARG A 207 -9.96 7.89 8.50
N SER A 208 -9.51 8.93 9.20
CA SER A 208 -10.33 9.52 10.25
C SER A 208 -11.56 10.07 9.53
N ASP A 209 -12.70 9.38 9.69
CA ASP A 209 -14.00 9.91 9.28
C ASP A 209 -14.34 11.18 10.08
#